data_AF-A0A4U6K0D7-F1
#
_entry.id   AF-A0A4U6K0D7-F1
#
_cell.length_a   1.000
_cell.length_b   1.000
_cell.length_c   1.000
_cell.angle_alpha   90.00
_cell.angle_beta   90.00
_cell.angle_gamma   90.00
#
_symmetry.space_group_name_H-M   'P 1'
#
loop_
_entity.id
_entity.type
_entity.pdbx_description
1 polymer ?
#
loop_
_entity_poly.entity_id
_entity_poly.type
_entity_poly.pdbx_seq_one_letter_code
_entity_poly.pdbx_strand_id
1 'polypeptide(L)'
;LSDDKVVRLHGTEWAETQRFHHHLNILWQQWSQEMSDVAAGVLQQQLDAIAARTSDNKWLTREQTSGLQQQIRRAFAALPLP
;
A
#
# COMPACT_ATOMS: atom_id res chain seq x y z
N LEU A 1 -14.62 -37.71 20.65
CA LEU A 1 -13.16 -37.70 20.88
C LEU A 1 -12.51 -37.65 19.51
N SER A 2 -12.32 -36.43 19.01
CA SER A 2 -11.53 -36.20 17.80
C SER A 2 -10.20 -35.64 18.25
N ASP A 3 -9.21 -36.48 17.97
CA ASP A 3 -7.81 -36.45 18.34
C ASP A 3 -7.19 -35.04 18.28
N ASP A 4 -6.88 -34.54 19.47
CA ASP A 4 -6.19 -33.28 19.74
C ASP A 4 -4.73 -33.43 19.31
N LYS A 5 -4.50 -33.48 17.99
CA LYS A 5 -3.17 -33.58 17.38
C LYS A 5 -2.42 -32.26 17.52
N VAL A 6 -2.05 -31.96 18.77
CA VAL A 6 -1.05 -30.93 19.08
C VAL A 6 0.29 -31.50 18.66
N VAL A 7 0.74 -31.11 17.47
CA VAL A 7 2.09 -31.37 16.98
C VAL A 7 3.06 -30.63 17.90
N ARG A 8 3.55 -31.33 18.94
CA ARG A 8 4.64 -30.85 19.80
C ARG A 8 5.95 -31.09 19.05
N LEU A 9 6.34 -30.15 18.21
CA LEU A 9 7.73 -30.08 17.75
C LEU A 9 8.60 -29.69 18.95
N HIS A 10 9.66 -30.46 19.17
CA HIS A 10 10.59 -30.31 20.28
C HIS A 10 11.02 -28.85 20.46
N GLY A 11 10.75 -28.26 21.63
CA GLY A 11 11.52 -27.11 22.14
C GLY A 11 11.20 -25.72 21.61
N THR A 12 10.20 -25.53 20.74
CA THR A 12 9.55 -24.21 20.57
C THR A 12 8.11 -24.34 21.01
N GLU A 13 7.75 -23.61 22.06
CA GLU A 13 6.38 -23.62 22.56
C GLU A 13 5.47 -23.15 21.41
N TRP A 14 4.66 -24.04 20.86
CA TRP A 14 3.74 -23.73 19.76
C TRP A 14 2.89 -22.48 20.02
N ALA A 15 2.59 -22.22 21.30
CA ALA A 15 1.94 -21.01 21.77
C ALA A 15 2.76 -19.74 21.54
N GLU A 16 4.09 -19.77 21.70
CA GLU A 16 4.97 -18.63 21.43
C GLU A 16 5.00 -18.30 19.93
N THR A 17 5.09 -19.32 19.07
CA THR A 17 5.01 -19.12 17.61
C THR A 17 3.68 -18.49 17.20
N GLN A 18 2.57 -18.94 17.79
CA GLN A 18 1.25 -18.37 17.53
C GLN A 18 1.13 -16.92 18.00
N ARG A 19 1.66 -16.60 19.20
CA ARG A 19 1.71 -15.23 19.73
C ARG A 19 2.56 -14.32 18.84
N PHE A 20 3.74 -14.78 18.43
CA PHE A 20 4.62 -14.03 17.52
C PHE A 20 3.92 -13.74 16.19
N HIS A 21 3.32 -14.76 15.57
CA HIS A 21 2.59 -14.58 14.31
C HIS A 21 1.40 -13.63 14.45
N HIS A 22 0.64 -13.73 15.55
CA HIS A 22 -0.45 -12.81 15.83
C HIS A 22 0.04 -11.36 15.99
N HIS A 23 1.11 -11.17 16.75
CA HIS A 23 1.72 -9.86 16.96
C HIS A 23 2.23 -9.26 15.65
N LEU A 24 2.94 -10.04 14.84
CA LEU A 24 3.41 -9.62 13.52
C LEU A 24 2.24 -9.23 12.61
N ASN A 25 1.17 -10.01 12.59
CA ASN A 25 0.00 -9.70 11.77
C ASN A 25 -0.68 -8.40 12.20
N ILE A 26 -0.76 -8.11 13.50
CA ILE A 26 -1.31 -6.83 13.98
C ILE A 26 -0.46 -5.67 13.45
N LEU A 27 0.87 -5.75 13.62
CA LEU A 27 1.78 -4.71 13.14
C LEU A 27 1.69 -4.54 11.62
N TRP A 28 1.63 -5.65 10.88
CA TRP A 28 1.50 -5.65 9.43
C TRP A 28 0.19 -5.00 8.96
N GLN A 29 -0.94 -5.31 9.60
CA GLN A 29 -2.24 -4.73 9.28
C GLN A 29 -2.26 -3.23 9.59
N GLN A 30 -1.73 -2.82 10.74
CA GLN A 30 -1.63 -1.41 11.12
C GLN A 30 -0.79 -0.64 10.09
N TRP A 31 0.41 -1.12 9.81
CA TRP A 31 1.30 -0.47 8.84
C TRP A 31 0.67 -0.42 7.44
N SER A 32 0.03 -1.51 7.01
CA SER A 32 -0.66 -1.56 5.70
C SER A 32 -1.78 -0.54 5.61
N GLN A 33 -2.54 -0.31 6.69
CA GLN A 33 -3.57 0.72 6.72
C GLN A 33 -2.95 2.12 6.63
N GLU A 34 -1.93 2.41 7.44
CA GLU A 34 -1.23 3.70 7.44
C GLU A 34 -0.63 4.01 6.05
N MET A 35 -0.02 3.02 5.40
CA MET A 35 0.54 3.18 4.05
C MET A 35 -0.54 3.32 2.97
N SER A 36 -1.68 2.65 3.13
CA SER A 36 -2.82 2.80 2.22
C SER A 36 -3.37 4.22 2.23
N ASP A 37 -3.47 4.84 3.42
CA ASP A 37 -3.92 6.23 3.56
C ASP A 37 -2.93 7.21 2.90
N VAL A 38 -1.62 6.98 3.09
CA VAL A 38 -0.56 7.76 2.41
C VAL A 38 -0.65 7.60 0.88
N ALA A 39 -0.79 6.37 0.39
CA ALA A 39 -0.93 6.08 -1.04
C ALA A 39 -2.17 6.76 -1.63
N ALA A 40 -3.31 6.70 -0.94
CA ALA A 40 -4.53 7.38 -1.34
C ALA A 40 -4.32 8.90 -1.45
N GLY A 41 -3.61 9.51 -0.49
CA GLY A 41 -3.26 10.92 -0.53
C GLY A 41 -2.41 11.30 -1.74
N VAL A 42 -1.36 10.53 -2.05
CA VAL A 42 -0.51 10.74 -3.22
C VAL A 42 -1.31 10.63 -4.52
N LEU A 43 -2.17 9.63 -4.64
CA LEU A 43 -3.02 9.42 -5.82
C LEU A 43 -4.05 10.53 -5.99
N GLN A 44 -4.69 10.98 -4.90
CA GLN A 44 -5.65 12.08 -4.95
C GLN A 44 -4.99 13.38 -5.43
N GLN A 45 -3.79 13.69 -4.94
CA GLN A 45 -3.03 14.85 -5.40
C GLN A 45 -2.72 14.78 -6.91
N GLN A 46 -2.46 13.59 -7.46
CA GLN A 46 -2.29 13.43 -8.90
C GLN A 46 -3.59 13.64 -9.68
N LEU A 47 -4.71 13.13 -9.17
CA LEU A 47 -6.02 13.35 -9.78
C LEU A 47 -6.37 14.84 -9.83
N ASP A 48 -6.13 15.56 -8.73
CA ASP A 48 -6.39 17.00 -8.65
C ASP A 48 -5.49 17.77 -9.64
N ALA A 49 -4.21 17.39 -9.75
CA ALA A 49 -3.27 17.99 -10.70
C ALA A 49 -3.65 17.73 -12.17
N ILE A 50 -4.18 16.54 -12.48
CA ILE A 50 -4.73 16.22 -13.81
C ILE A 50 -5.96 17.09 -14.06
N ALA A 51 -6.92 17.10 -13.14
CA ALA A 51 -8.18 17.82 -13.26
C ALA A 51 -7.95 19.33 -13.48
N ALA A 52 -7.00 19.93 -12.76
CA ALA A 52 -6.63 21.34 -12.91
C ALA A 52 -6.03 21.67 -14.29
N ARG A 53 -5.40 20.70 -14.97
CA ARG A 53 -4.81 20.90 -16.31
C ARG A 53 -5.80 20.60 -17.43
N THR A 54 -6.83 19.79 -17.17
CA THR A 54 -7.85 19.41 -18.15
C THR A 54 -9.13 20.25 -18.08
N SER A 55 -9.30 21.09 -17.04
CA SER A 55 -10.52 21.87 -16.79
C SER A 55 -10.81 22.93 -17.84
N ASP A 56 -9.80 23.39 -18.57
CA ASP A 56 -9.91 24.46 -19.57
C ASP A 56 -10.46 24.00 -20.93
N ASN A 57 -10.77 22.70 -21.09
CA ASN A 57 -11.24 22.08 -22.35
C ASN A 57 -10.31 22.35 -23.56
N LYS A 58 -9.06 22.75 -23.30
CA LYS A 58 -8.00 22.97 -24.27
C LYS A 58 -7.21 21.68 -24.46
N TRP A 59 -6.82 21.40 -25.69
CA TRP A 59 -5.93 20.30 -26.00
C TRP A 59 -4.57 20.51 -25.32
N LEU A 60 -4.11 19.49 -24.59
CA LEU A 60 -2.78 19.49 -23.99
C LEU A 60 -1.72 19.48 -25.09
N THR A 61 -0.69 20.31 -24.95
CA THR A 61 0.47 20.24 -25.84
C THR A 61 1.24 18.95 -25.60
N ARG A 62 2.12 18.57 -26.54
CA ARG A 62 3.01 17.41 -26.38
C ARG A 62 3.90 17.53 -25.12
N GLU A 63 4.39 18.73 -24.84
CA GLU A 63 5.19 19.03 -23.66
C GLU A 63 4.38 18.83 -22.37
N GLN A 64 3.16 19.40 -22.31
CA GLN A 64 2.27 19.22 -21.16
C GLN A 64 1.90 17.76 -20.93
N THR A 65 1.68 17.01 -22.02
CA THR A 65 1.38 15.58 -21.97
C THR A 65 2.58 14.78 -21.43
N SER A 66 3.80 15.08 -21.89
CA SER A 66 5.01 14.45 -21.40
C SER A 66 5.28 14.77 -19.92
N GLY A 67 5.10 16.04 -19.53
CA GLY A 67 5.21 16.48 -18.14
C GLY A 67 4.22 15.77 -17.23
N LEU A 68 2.96 15.63 -17.67
CA LEU A 68 1.95 14.90 -16.93
C LEU A 68 2.32 13.41 -16.79
N GLN A 69 2.78 12.77 -17.86
CA GLN A 69 3.23 11.38 -17.82
C GLN A 69 4.38 11.18 -16.82
N GLN A 70 5.37 12.08 -16.81
CA GLN A 70 6.47 12.02 -15.85
C GLN A 70 5.99 12.20 -14.41
N GLN A 71 5.05 13.11 -14.18
CA GLN A 71 4.50 13.38 -12.86
C GLN A 71 3.74 12.16 -12.31
N ILE A 72 2.91 11.53 -13.14
CA ILE A 72 2.22 10.27 -12.81
C ILE A 72 3.25 9.19 -12.46
N ARG A 73 4.28 8.98 -13.29
CA ARG A 73 5.31 7.97 -13.04
C ARG A 73 6.05 8.21 -11.71
N ARG A 74 6.36 9.46 -11.37
CA ARG A 74 7.00 9.82 -10.09
C ARG A 74 6.10 9.53 -8.91
N ALA A 75 4.81 9.85 -9.01
CA ALA A 75 3.85 9.56 -7.95
C ALA A 75 3.71 8.05 -7.70
N PHE A 76 3.62 7.25 -8.77
CA PHE A 76 3.61 5.78 -8.64
C PHE A 76 4.90 5.23 -8.02
N ALA A 77 6.07 5.78 -8.38
CA ALA A 77 7.34 5.37 -7.79
C ALA A 77 7.49 5.76 -6.30
N ALA A 78 6.70 6.73 -5.83
CA ALA A 78 6.69 7.19 -4.45
C ALA A 78 5.65 6.47 -3.57
N LEU A 79 4.83 5.57 -4.14
CA LEU A 79 3.85 4.82 -3.37
C LEU A 79 4.57 3.85 -2.42
N PRO A 80 4.22 3.83 -1.12
CA PRO A 80 4.71 2.82 -0.21
C PRO A 80 4.04 1.48 -0.55
N LEU A 81 4.72 0.66 -1.35
CA LEU A 81 4.29 -0.71 -1.63
C LEU A 81 4.90 -1.65 -0.57
N PRO A 82 4.12 -2.57 0.02
CA PRO A 82 4.66 -3.69 0.79
C PRO A 82 5.60 -4.58 -0.02
#